data_AF-A0A2E0CS48-F1
#
_entry.id   AF-A0A2E0CS48-F1
#
_cell.length_a   1.000
_cell.length_b   1.000
_cell.length_c   1.000
_cell.angle_alpha   90.00
_cell.angle_beta   90.00
_cell.angle_gamma   90.00
#
_symmetry.space_group_name_H-M   'P 1'
#
loop_
_entity.id
_entity.type
_entity.pdbx_description
1 polymer ?
#
loop_
_entity_poly.entity_id
_entity_poly.type
_entity_poly.pdbx_seq_one_letter_code
_entity_poly.pdbx_strand_id
1 'polypeptide(L)'
;MILTIISFSTFNLSTNMIVISFTIVINGFAQGLWNVPNSSTIMGSVPSSYRGVIGAFTNLTRNFGNVFGQAVIASVIAAVMISEGFDVPLDEIKNNPDALLSFLNGWRYAFYLIALFAFGGLSLSIFTKLTNEESK
;
A
#
# COMPACT_ATOMS: atom_id res chain seq x y z
N MET A 1 -3.92 9.01 -1.10
CA MET A 1 -3.19 7.73 -1.08
C MET A 1 -2.40 7.50 -2.38
N ILE A 2 -3.00 7.63 -3.57
CA ILE A 2 -2.28 7.43 -4.84
C ILE A 2 -1.11 8.42 -5.03
N LEU A 3 -1.34 9.71 -4.74
CA LEU A 3 -0.26 10.73 -4.82
C LEU A 3 0.96 10.36 -3.97
N THR A 4 0.74 9.89 -2.74
CA THR A 4 1.84 9.47 -1.85
C THR A 4 2.55 8.21 -2.34
N ILE A 5 1.83 7.26 -2.97
CA ILE A 5 2.42 6.07 -3.60
C ILE A 5 3.37 6.49 -4.74
N ILE A 6 2.95 7.46 -5.56
CA ILE A 6 3.79 8.01 -6.63
C ILE A 6 5.02 8.70 -6.03
N SER A 7 4.86 9.53 -4.98
CA SER A 7 6.00 10.15 -4.29
C SER A 7 6.99 9.13 -3.72
N PHE A 8 6.52 8.05 -3.10
CA PHE A 8 7.41 7.00 -2.60
C PHE A 8 8.19 6.28 -3.70
N SER A 9 7.64 6.19 -4.92
CA SER A 9 8.36 5.61 -6.07
C SER A 9 9.53 6.47 -6.56
N THR A 10 9.55 7.78 -6.27
CA THR A 10 10.63 8.67 -6.74
C THR A 10 11.80 8.77 -5.76
N PHE A 11 11.67 8.18 -4.57
CA PHE A 11 12.69 8.22 -3.54
C PHE A 11 13.98 7.54 -4.02
N ASN A 12 15.10 8.14 -3.62
CA ASN A 12 16.46 7.76 -3.97
C ASN A 12 17.45 8.26 -2.90
N LEU A 13 18.73 7.91 -3.03
CA LEU A 13 19.77 8.26 -2.04
C LEU A 13 19.96 9.76 -1.78
N SER A 14 19.58 10.61 -2.74
CA SER A 14 19.70 12.07 -2.64
C SER A 14 18.41 12.74 -2.16
N THR A 15 17.37 11.96 -1.83
CA THR A 15 16.07 12.52 -1.42
C THR A 15 16.21 13.19 -0.06
N ASN A 16 15.81 14.47 0.00
CA ASN A 16 15.88 15.24 1.23
C ASN A 16 14.93 14.67 2.31
N MET A 17 15.43 14.54 3.55
CA MET A 17 14.68 14.04 4.71
C MET A 17 13.38 14.81 4.97
N ILE A 18 13.34 16.10 4.64
CA ILE A 18 12.13 16.93 4.76
C ILE A 18 11.04 16.43 3.82
N VAL A 19 11.39 16.09 2.57
CA VAL A 19 10.44 15.56 1.58
C VAL A 19 9.89 14.20 2.03
N ILE A 20 10.75 13.35 2.58
CA ILE A 20 10.36 12.05 3.14
C ILE A 20 9.35 12.25 4.28
N SER A 21 9.70 13.11 5.24
CA SER A 21 8.87 13.42 6.40
C SER A 21 7.49 13.95 5.99
N PHE A 22 7.43 14.94 5.09
CA PHE A 22 6.18 15.48 4.59
C PHE A 22 5.33 14.43 3.86
N THR A 23 5.95 13.57 3.05
CA THR A 23 5.24 12.50 2.34
C THR A 23 4.60 11.51 3.30
N ILE A 24 5.31 11.13 4.37
CA ILE A 24 4.79 10.24 5.42
C ILE A 24 3.63 10.90 6.17
N VAL A 25 3.75 12.19 6.51
CA VAL A 25 2.66 12.95 7.16
C VAL A 25 1.41 12.97 6.29
N ILE A 26 1.54 13.34 5.02
CA ILE A 26 0.42 13.35 4.06
C ILE A 26 -0.20 11.95 3.92
N ASN A 27 0.64 10.90 3.91
CA ASN A 27 0.16 9.53 3.87
C ASN A 27 -0.67 9.18 5.11
N GLY A 28 -0.20 9.54 6.30
CA GLY A 28 -0.95 9.37 7.56
C GLY A 28 -2.31 10.07 7.53
N PHE A 29 -2.38 11.32 7.06
CA PHE A 29 -3.64 12.03 6.87
C PHE A 29 -4.57 11.32 5.88
N ALA A 30 -4.04 10.87 4.74
CA ALA A 30 -4.83 10.12 3.76
C ALA A 30 -5.40 8.82 4.36
N GLN A 31 -4.63 8.12 5.18
CA GLN A 31 -5.10 6.91 5.87
C GLN A 31 -6.20 7.23 6.89
N GLY A 32 -6.08 8.32 7.64
CA GLY A 32 -7.13 8.75 8.57
C GLY A 32 -8.44 9.11 7.85
N LEU A 33 -8.33 9.91 6.79
CA LEU A 33 -9.49 10.33 5.98
C LEU A 33 -10.21 9.16 5.31
N TRP A 34 -9.53 8.07 5.00
CA TRP A 34 -10.15 6.88 4.43
C TRP A 34 -10.68 5.91 5.49
N ASN A 35 -9.88 5.60 6.52
CA ASN A 35 -10.23 4.56 7.49
C ASN A 35 -11.45 4.92 8.36
N VAL A 36 -11.60 6.19 8.74
CA VAL A 36 -12.70 6.64 9.61
C VAL A 36 -14.07 6.46 8.93
N PRO A 37 -14.36 7.08 7.77
CA PRO A 37 -15.65 6.90 7.11
C PRO A 37 -15.85 5.46 6.64
N ASN A 38 -14.82 4.78 6.12
CA ASN A 38 -14.95 3.39 5.66
C ASN A 38 -15.39 2.45 6.79
N SER A 39 -14.76 2.56 7.97
CA SER A 39 -15.13 1.72 9.11
C SER A 39 -16.55 2.03 9.60
N SER A 40 -16.93 3.30 9.65
CA SER A 40 -18.28 3.72 10.06
C SER A 40 -19.36 3.27 9.07
N THR A 41 -19.10 3.32 7.77
CA THR A 41 -20.03 2.84 6.73
C THR A 41 -20.24 1.33 6.84
N ILE A 42 -19.17 0.54 6.99
CA ILE A 42 -19.28 -0.92 7.15
C ILE A 42 -20.13 -1.25 8.38
N MET A 43 -19.80 -0.68 9.55
CA MET A 43 -20.53 -0.97 10.79
C MET A 43 -21.96 -0.40 10.80
N GLY A 44 -22.19 0.73 10.12
CA GLY A 44 -23.50 1.35 9.99
C GLY A 44 -24.43 0.60 9.03
N SER A 45 -23.89 -0.16 8.08
CA SER A 45 -24.66 -0.93 7.10
C SER A 45 -25.25 -2.24 7.64
N VAL A 46 -24.91 -2.64 8.87
CA VAL A 46 -25.30 -3.94 9.43
C VAL A 46 -26.10 -3.81 10.73
N PRO A 47 -27.07 -4.71 11.01
CA PRO A 47 -27.84 -4.69 12.25
C PRO A 47 -26.94 -4.82 13.50
N SER A 48 -27.37 -4.25 14.62
CA SER A 48 -26.62 -4.29 15.89
C SER A 48 -26.25 -5.69 16.36
N SER A 49 -27.11 -6.69 16.12
CA SER A 49 -26.86 -8.10 16.45
C SER A 49 -25.66 -8.71 15.72
N TYR A 50 -25.29 -8.19 14.54
CA TYR A 50 -24.21 -8.73 13.72
C TYR A 50 -22.92 -7.91 13.75
N ARG A 51 -22.90 -6.75 14.43
CA ARG A 51 -21.72 -5.87 14.47
C ARG A 51 -20.47 -6.56 15.01
N GLY A 52 -20.62 -7.48 15.97
CA GLY A 52 -19.49 -8.27 16.49
C GLY A 52 -18.84 -9.15 15.42
N VAL A 53 -19.66 -9.87 14.64
CA VAL A 53 -19.19 -10.76 13.55
C VAL A 53 -18.57 -9.95 12.42
N ILE A 54 -19.22 -8.87 11.99
CA ILE A 54 -18.73 -8.00 10.91
C ILE A 54 -17.45 -7.25 11.34
N GLY A 55 -17.37 -6.85 12.61
CA GLY A 55 -16.15 -6.31 13.23
C GLY A 55 -14.99 -7.29 13.16
N ALA A 56 -15.20 -8.53 13.61
CA ALA A 56 -14.20 -9.59 13.57
C ALA A 56 -13.75 -9.90 12.13
N PHE A 57 -14.69 -10.03 11.19
CA PHE A 57 -14.38 -10.29 9.78
C PHE A 57 -13.61 -9.15 9.12
N THR A 58 -14.00 -7.89 9.40
CA THR A 58 -13.29 -6.70 8.89
C THR A 58 -11.87 -6.66 9.42
N ASN A 59 -11.67 -6.94 10.72
CA ASN A 59 -10.35 -6.98 11.32
C ASN A 59 -9.48 -8.11 10.73
N LEU A 60 -10.06 -9.30 10.55
CA LEU A 60 -9.38 -10.44 9.91
C LEU A 60 -8.92 -10.06 8.49
N THR A 61 -9.82 -9.50 7.69
CA THR A 61 -9.53 -9.11 6.30
C THR A 61 -8.42 -8.05 6.24
N ARG A 62 -8.44 -7.06 7.14
CA ARG A 62 -7.40 -6.03 7.24
C ARG A 62 -6.05 -6.61 7.63
N ASN A 63 -6.00 -7.46 8.66
CA ASN A 63 -4.73 -8.08 9.08
C ASN A 63 -4.17 -9.01 8.01
N PHE A 64 -5.02 -9.81 7.37
CA PHE A 64 -4.63 -10.64 6.25
C PHE A 64 -4.05 -9.81 5.11
N GLY A 65 -4.75 -8.75 4.67
CA GLY A 65 -4.29 -7.87 3.62
C GLY A 65 -2.96 -7.18 3.95
N ASN A 66 -2.75 -6.77 5.19
CA ASN A 66 -1.50 -6.16 5.64
C ASN A 66 -0.33 -7.14 5.57
N VAL A 67 -0.48 -8.33 6.17
CA VAL A 67 0.59 -9.34 6.19
C VAL A 67 0.89 -9.87 4.79
N PHE A 68 -0.17 -10.18 4.02
CA PHE A 68 -0.03 -10.63 2.65
C PHE A 68 0.63 -9.58 1.76
N GLY A 69 0.19 -8.31 1.86
CA GLY A 69 0.78 -7.20 1.11
C GLY A 69 2.26 -7.00 1.45
N GLN A 70 2.64 -7.04 2.72
CA GLN A 70 4.05 -6.95 3.13
C GLN A 70 4.89 -8.08 2.55
N ALA A 71 4.39 -9.32 2.56
CA ALA A 71 5.09 -10.46 1.97
C ALA A 71 5.27 -10.32 0.46
N VAL A 72 4.23 -9.87 -0.27
CA VAL A 72 4.31 -9.62 -1.72
C VAL A 72 5.34 -8.55 -2.03
N ILE A 73 5.34 -7.43 -1.31
CA ILE A 73 6.29 -6.33 -1.55
C ILE A 73 7.73 -6.76 -1.26
N ALA A 74 7.98 -7.44 -0.15
CA ALA A 74 9.30 -7.97 0.16
C ALA A 74 9.78 -8.96 -0.91
N SER A 75 8.87 -9.82 -1.40
CA SER A 75 9.18 -10.79 -2.45
C SER A 75 9.53 -10.12 -3.79
N VAL A 76 8.81 -9.05 -4.17
CA VAL A 76 9.13 -8.29 -5.39
C VAL A 76 10.50 -7.64 -5.30
N ILE A 77 10.82 -7.02 -4.17
CA ILE A 77 12.13 -6.40 -3.95
C ILE A 77 13.24 -7.46 -4.03
N ALA A 78 13.08 -8.57 -3.32
CA ALA A 78 14.05 -9.66 -3.33
C ALA A 78 14.23 -10.26 -4.73
N ALA A 79 13.15 -10.46 -5.48
CA ALA A 79 13.20 -10.99 -6.84
C ALA A 79 13.99 -10.08 -7.78
N VAL A 80 13.82 -8.75 -7.68
CA VAL A 80 14.59 -7.78 -8.47
C VAL A 80 16.06 -7.82 -8.08
N MET A 81 16.37 -7.85 -6.77
CA MET A 81 17.75 -7.91 -6.30
C MET A 81 18.48 -9.17 -6.76
N ILE A 82 17.84 -10.34 -6.64
CA ILE A 82 18.39 -11.62 -7.13
C ILE A 82 18.61 -11.55 -8.64
N SER A 83 17.68 -10.95 -9.39
CA SER A 83 17.81 -10.81 -10.86
C SER A 83 18.97 -9.92 -11.29
N GLU A 84 19.39 -8.98 -10.43
CA GLU A 84 20.52 -8.10 -10.64
C GLU A 84 21.83 -8.66 -10.05
N GLY A 85 21.81 -9.88 -9.51
CA GLY A 85 22.98 -10.58 -8.98
C GLY A 85 23.28 -10.31 -7.51
N PHE A 86 22.35 -9.68 -6.78
CA PHE A 86 22.49 -9.41 -5.35
C PHE A 86 21.63 -10.38 -4.54
N ASP A 87 22.21 -11.51 -4.17
CA ASP A 87 21.63 -12.46 -3.21
C ASP A 87 22.14 -12.15 -1.80
N VAL A 88 21.76 -10.98 -1.29
CA VAL A 88 22.20 -10.45 0.00
C VAL A 88 20.97 -10.21 0.89
N PRO A 89 21.00 -10.64 2.16
CA PRO A 89 19.96 -10.31 3.13
C PRO A 89 19.69 -8.79 3.22
N LEU A 90 18.42 -8.40 3.39
CA LEU A 90 18.02 -6.99 3.39
C LEU A 90 18.76 -6.14 4.46
N ASP A 91 19.15 -6.76 5.56
CA ASP A 91 19.90 -6.14 6.67
C ASP A 91 21.38 -5.89 6.36
N GLU A 92 21.95 -6.59 5.37
CA GLU A 92 23.34 -6.43 4.94
C GLU A 92 23.53 -5.41 3.81
N ILE A 93 22.44 -4.94 3.19
CA ILE A 93 22.45 -3.98 2.07
C ILE A 93 23.24 -2.70 2.38
N LYS A 94 23.20 -2.24 3.63
CA LYS A 94 23.85 -0.98 4.04
C LYS A 94 25.35 -0.96 3.75
N ASN A 95 26.00 -2.12 3.71
CA ASN A 95 27.44 -2.25 3.52
C ASN A 95 27.83 -2.41 2.04
N ASN A 96 26.86 -2.51 1.14
CA ASN A 96 27.10 -2.69 -0.30
C ASN A 96 26.30 -1.64 -1.11
N PRO A 97 26.97 -0.56 -1.59
CA PRO A 97 26.33 0.49 -2.38
C PRO A 97 25.59 -0.01 -3.62
N ASP A 98 26.11 -1.04 -4.29
CA ASP A 98 25.48 -1.58 -5.51
C ASP A 98 24.22 -2.39 -5.17
N ALA A 99 24.25 -3.17 -4.08
CA ALA A 99 23.06 -3.85 -3.55
C ALA A 99 21.99 -2.84 -3.10
N LEU A 100 22.39 -1.68 -2.58
CA LEU A 100 21.47 -0.60 -2.20
C LEU A 100 20.80 0.03 -3.42
N LEU A 101 21.52 0.22 -4.52
CA LEU A 101 20.94 0.69 -5.78
C LEU A 101 19.95 -0.34 -6.35
N SER A 102 20.29 -1.63 -6.26
CA SER A 102 19.42 -2.73 -6.67
C SER A 102 18.12 -2.79 -5.84
N PHE A 103 18.23 -2.63 -4.52
CA PHE A 103 17.09 -2.49 -3.63
C PHE A 103 16.19 -1.32 -4.01
N LEU A 104 16.76 -0.14 -4.33
CA LEU A 104 15.99 1.02 -4.76
C LEU A 104 15.28 0.79 -6.10
N ASN A 105 15.85 -0.04 -6.99
CA ASN A 105 15.16 -0.46 -8.20
C ASN A 105 13.97 -1.38 -7.88
N GLY A 106 14.18 -2.38 -7.02
CA GLY A 106 13.10 -3.25 -6.51
C GLY A 106 11.99 -2.47 -5.82
N TRP A 107 12.35 -1.46 -5.02
CA TRP A 107 11.43 -0.53 -4.36
C TRP A 107 10.53 0.18 -5.38
N ARG A 108 11.08 0.68 -6.49
CA ARG A 108 10.29 1.32 -7.55
C ARG A 108 9.26 0.37 -8.15
N TYR A 109 9.68 -0.84 -8.51
CA TYR A 109 8.77 -1.85 -9.05
C TYR A 109 7.67 -2.24 -8.05
N ALA A 110 8.02 -2.36 -6.76
CA ALA A 110 7.06 -2.61 -5.71
C ALA A 110 6.01 -1.48 -5.62
N PHE A 111 6.43 -0.21 -5.67
CA PHE A 111 5.48 0.92 -5.65
C PHE A 111 4.63 1.02 -6.93
N TYR A 112 5.14 0.61 -8.08
CA TYR A 112 4.33 0.47 -9.30
C TYR A 112 3.26 -0.62 -9.17
N LEU A 113 3.61 -1.75 -8.55
CA LEU A 113 2.63 -2.80 -8.26
C LEU A 113 1.54 -2.30 -7.30
N ILE A 114 1.92 -1.61 -6.22
CA ILE A 114 0.96 -0.99 -5.28
C ILE A 114 0.07 0.01 -6.02
N ALA A 115 0.64 0.84 -6.90
CA ALA A 115 -0.12 1.80 -7.70
C ALA A 115 -1.15 1.08 -8.59
N LEU A 116 -0.77 -0.01 -9.25
CA LEU A 116 -1.69 -0.82 -10.07
C LEU A 116 -2.89 -1.33 -9.26
N PHE A 117 -2.64 -1.91 -8.08
CA PHE A 117 -3.72 -2.36 -7.18
C PHE A 117 -4.61 -1.20 -6.73
N ALA A 118 -4.01 -0.05 -6.37
CA ALA A 118 -4.74 1.13 -5.93
C ALA A 118 -5.61 1.72 -7.05
N PHE A 119 -5.10 1.77 -8.28
CA PHE A 119 -5.87 2.20 -9.45
C PHE A 119 -7.00 1.22 -9.78
N GLY A 120 -6.74 -0.09 -9.74
CA GLY A 120 -7.78 -1.10 -9.93
C GLY A 120 -8.92 -0.96 -8.92
N GLY A 121 -8.59 -0.74 -7.64
CA GLY A 121 -9.58 -0.47 -6.59
C GLY A 121 -10.37 0.82 -6.82
N LEU A 122 -9.69 1.90 -7.26
CA LEU A 122 -10.34 3.16 -7.60
C LEU A 122 -11.33 2.97 -8.78
N SER A 123 -10.92 2.29 -9.84
CA SER A 123 -11.76 2.00 -10.99
C SER A 123 -13.00 1.20 -10.60
N LEU A 124 -12.84 0.11 -9.85
CA LEU A 124 -13.95 -0.70 -9.35
C LEU A 124 -14.92 0.12 -8.49
N SER A 125 -14.40 0.99 -7.63
CA SER A 125 -15.23 1.86 -6.79
C SER A 125 -16.07 2.84 -7.63
N ILE A 126 -15.51 3.39 -8.70
CA ILE A 126 -16.23 4.30 -9.62
C ILE A 126 -17.33 3.52 -10.36
N PHE A 127 -16.99 2.36 -10.94
CA PHE A 127 -17.96 1.53 -11.66
C PHE A 127 -19.13 1.09 -10.79
N THR A 128 -18.86 0.68 -9.54
CA THR A 128 -19.92 0.26 -8.60
C THR A 128 -20.88 1.41 -8.27
N LYS A 129 -20.40 2.65 -8.22
CA LYS A 129 -21.26 3.82 -7.99
C LYS A 129 -22.15 4.13 -9.20
N LEU A 130 -21.60 4.05 -10.41
CA LEU A 130 -22.32 4.33 -11.66
C LEU A 130 -23.49 3.36 -11.89
N THR A 131 -23.28 2.06 -11.66
CA THR A 131 -24.35 1.05 -11.83
C THR A 131 -25.54 1.26 -10.88
N ASN A 132 -25.30 1.80 -9.68
CA ASN A 132 -26.38 2.09 -8.72
C ASN A 132 -27.14 3.39 -9.02
N GLU A 133 -26.56 4.30 -9.83
CA GLU A 133 -27.25 5.52 -10.30
C GLU A 133 -28.11 5.25 -11.55
N GLU A 134 -27.70 4.32 -12.42
CA GLU A 134 -28.50 3.90 -13.60
C GLU A 134 -29.71 3.02 -13.25
N SER A 135 -29.75 2.42 -12.04
CA SER A 135 -30.84 1.55 -11.59
C SER A 135 -31.91 2.26 -10.75
N LYS A 136 -31.90 3.61 -10.69
CA LYS A 136 -32.89 4.44 -9.98
C LYS A 136 -33.63 5.34 -10.96
#